data_AF-X1SLF9-F1
#
_entry.id   AF-X1SLF9-F1
#
_cell.length_a   1.000
_cell.length_b   1.000
_cell.length_c   1.000
_cell.angle_alpha   90.00
_cell.angle_beta   90.00
_cell.angle_gamma   90.00
#
_symmetry.space_group_name_H-M   'P 1'
#
loop_
_entity.id
_entity.type
_entity.pdbx_description
1 polymer ?
#
loop_
_entity_poly.entity_id
_entity_poly.type
_entity_poly.pdbx_seq_one_letter_code
_entity_poly.pdbx_strand_id
1 'polypeptide(L)'
;MPKKSYSILIFFIIVALVAAGIITYNRFKSESNFKQVELVMSLNELRELSYQEGYDEIELLAKIKHSGINSIAIHEDSLESLTLSGKILYFSDKELNKLNFFLKSIDPFKKFQPSPGESYIIFNDKNDYLRIKENLQRQLGEDLVRNLGFLPYVGLKVKGSEEKLADLGLGFSEKDVELVKNLGFQVILRLKNFPQINKEDIEFKFKESDKAGKISGIIFEGETVLGYPSKENLIHTAELLKIKEYPFGIIEFAGQKGIETVAHQASELAVRVHSITKEEMEIISKQKATERWIRAAKERKVRIFYIKPFMKSNSNLIEDNISYIKTIKEELKVSGFKTGRASILSTIYQEPKIFILLLILGVISGGLIL
;
A
#
# COMPACT_ATOMS: atom_id res chain seq x y z
N MET A 1 -40.87 -16.19 43.35
CA MET A 1 -39.58 -15.75 43.94
C MET A 1 -39.83 -14.95 45.22
N PRO A 2 -38.95 -15.04 46.24
CA PRO A 2 -38.99 -14.14 47.39
C PRO A 2 -38.84 -12.67 46.94
N LYS A 3 -39.54 -11.72 47.59
CA LYS A 3 -39.43 -10.27 47.27
C LYS A 3 -37.98 -9.77 47.23
N LYS A 4 -37.12 -10.28 48.13
CA LYS A 4 -35.69 -9.93 48.17
C LYS A 4 -34.93 -10.39 46.92
N SER A 5 -35.26 -11.56 46.36
CA SER A 5 -34.63 -12.07 45.14
C SER A 5 -35.00 -11.22 43.93
N TYR A 6 -36.24 -10.72 43.87
CA TYR A 6 -36.69 -9.84 42.79
C TYR A 6 -35.95 -8.49 42.78
N SER A 7 -35.75 -7.88 43.96
CA SER A 7 -34.99 -6.64 44.09
C SER A 7 -33.52 -6.78 43.69
N ILE A 8 -32.89 -7.94 43.98
CA ILE A 8 -31.50 -8.22 43.61
C ILE A 8 -31.36 -8.34 42.08
N LEU A 9 -32.29 -9.02 41.42
CA LEU A 9 -32.26 -9.17 39.96
C LEU A 9 -32.48 -7.83 39.25
N ILE A 10 -33.40 -6.99 39.74
CA ILE A 10 -33.59 -5.62 39.24
C ILE A 10 -32.30 -4.80 39.38
N PHE A 11 -31.60 -4.91 40.51
CA PHE A 11 -30.34 -4.20 40.71
C PHE A 11 -29.31 -4.56 39.63
N PHE A 12 -29.12 -5.84 39.32
CA PHE A 12 -28.20 -6.26 38.27
C PHE A 12 -28.61 -5.78 36.88
N ILE A 13 -29.90 -5.73 36.57
CA ILE A 13 -30.40 -5.15 35.31
C ILE A 13 -30.04 -3.67 35.21
N ILE A 14 -30.28 -2.89 36.27
CA ILE A 14 -29.97 -1.45 36.30
C ILE A 14 -28.46 -1.23 36.13
N VAL A 15 -27.63 -1.99 36.85
CA VAL A 15 -26.17 -1.88 36.74
C VAL A 15 -25.68 -2.25 35.33
N ALA A 16 -26.26 -3.28 34.71
CA ALA A 16 -25.95 -3.66 33.33
C ALA A 16 -26.32 -2.54 32.33
N LEU A 17 -27.47 -1.89 32.51
CA LEU A 17 -27.88 -0.75 31.67
C LEU A 17 -26.93 0.44 31.82
N VAL A 18 -26.48 0.75 33.04
CA VAL A 18 -25.48 1.81 33.28
C VAL A 18 -24.15 1.44 32.60
N ALA A 19 -23.68 0.19 32.75
CA ALA A 19 -22.48 -0.29 32.07
C ALA A 19 -22.61 -0.18 30.55
N ALA A 20 -23.74 -0.61 29.97
CA ALA A 20 -24.02 -0.49 28.54
C ALA A 20 -24.01 0.98 28.07
N GLY A 21 -24.55 1.90 28.87
CA GLY A 21 -24.54 3.34 28.58
C GLY A 21 -23.12 3.90 28.53
N ILE A 22 -22.26 3.53 29.49
CA ILE A 22 -20.85 3.96 29.53
C ILE A 22 -20.08 3.42 28.33
N ILE A 23 -20.22 2.13 28.02
CA ILE A 23 -19.62 1.48 26.82
C ILE A 23 -20.02 2.24 25.56
N THR A 24 -21.32 2.48 25.39
CA THR A 24 -21.88 3.14 24.20
C THR A 24 -21.38 4.57 24.07
N TYR A 25 -21.30 5.31 25.18
CA TYR A 25 -20.79 6.69 25.19
C TYR A 25 -19.30 6.75 24.83
N ASN A 26 -18.47 5.89 25.42
CA ASN A 26 -17.04 5.84 25.12
C ASN A 26 -16.77 5.43 23.67
N ARG A 27 -17.55 4.49 23.15
CA ARG A 27 -17.51 4.11 21.74
C ARG A 27 -17.94 5.26 20.83
N PHE A 28 -19.03 5.96 21.14
CA PHE A 28 -19.49 7.12 20.38
C PHE A 28 -18.43 8.25 20.35
N LYS A 29 -17.79 8.54 21.48
CA LYS A 29 -16.70 9.53 21.57
C LYS A 29 -15.48 9.14 20.73
N SER A 30 -15.13 7.85 20.71
CA SER A 30 -13.99 7.35 19.92
C SER A 30 -14.31 7.36 18.41
N GLU A 31 -15.52 6.94 18.02
CA GLU A 31 -15.95 6.93 16.63
C GLU A 31 -16.19 8.34 16.06
N SER A 32 -16.62 9.30 16.89
CA SER A 32 -16.86 10.68 16.43
C SER A 32 -15.58 11.41 16.03
N ASN A 33 -14.45 11.07 16.65
CA ASN A 33 -13.11 11.58 16.29
C ASN A 33 -12.47 10.84 15.11
N PHE A 34 -12.92 9.62 14.82
CA PHE A 34 -12.37 8.76 13.77
C PHE A 34 -13.04 9.03 12.41
N LYS A 35 -12.90 10.25 11.87
CA LYS A 35 -13.61 10.69 10.64
C LYS A 35 -12.72 11.23 9.54
N GLN A 36 -11.40 11.01 9.61
CA GLN A 36 -10.47 11.47 8.59
C GLN A 36 -10.10 10.35 7.62
N VAL A 37 -10.44 10.52 6.35
CA VAL A 37 -10.17 9.55 5.28
C VAL A 37 -9.08 10.08 4.36
N GLU A 38 -8.06 9.26 4.14
CA GLU A 38 -6.97 9.55 3.22
C GLU A 38 -7.31 9.00 1.84
N LEU A 39 -7.38 9.91 0.85
CA LEU A 39 -7.55 9.54 -0.55
C LEU A 39 -6.17 9.39 -1.19
N VAL A 40 -5.89 8.20 -1.72
CA VAL A 40 -4.59 7.78 -2.22
C VAL A 40 -4.74 7.28 -3.65
N MET A 41 -3.80 7.64 -4.52
CA MET A 41 -3.66 7.01 -5.84
C MET A 41 -2.22 6.52 -6.03
N SER A 42 -2.01 5.53 -6.89
CA SER A 42 -0.66 5.06 -7.26
C SER A 42 0.01 6.02 -8.23
N LEU A 43 1.30 6.34 -8.00
CA LEU A 43 2.08 7.11 -8.96
C LEU A 43 2.19 6.39 -10.31
N ASN A 44 2.38 5.07 -10.29
CA ASN A 44 2.54 4.26 -11.51
C ASN A 44 1.25 4.25 -12.34
N GLU A 45 0.08 4.13 -11.70
CA GLU A 45 -1.22 4.16 -12.41
C GLU A 45 -1.52 5.56 -12.97
N LEU A 46 -1.13 6.63 -12.26
CA LEU A 46 -1.26 7.99 -12.78
C LEU A 46 -0.31 8.25 -13.95
N ARG A 47 0.91 7.69 -13.92
CA ARG A 47 1.84 7.73 -15.07
C ARG A 47 1.30 6.96 -16.27
N GLU A 48 0.80 5.75 -16.06
CA GLU A 48 0.14 4.96 -17.11
C GLU A 48 -0.99 5.76 -17.77
N LEU A 49 -1.85 6.39 -16.96
CA LEU A 49 -2.91 7.28 -17.44
C LEU A 49 -2.35 8.49 -18.22
N SER A 50 -1.28 9.11 -17.72
CA SER A 50 -0.61 10.24 -18.38
C SER A 50 -0.07 9.85 -19.75
N TYR A 51 0.62 8.70 -19.83
CA TYR A 51 1.22 8.21 -21.07
C TYR A 51 0.16 7.80 -22.09
N GLN A 52 -0.94 7.17 -21.64
CA GLN A 52 -2.06 6.80 -22.50
C GLN A 52 -2.68 8.02 -23.17
N GLU A 53 -2.88 9.11 -22.43
CA GLU A 53 -3.55 10.32 -22.93
C GLU A 53 -2.56 11.38 -23.47
N GLY A 54 -1.25 11.10 -23.47
CA GLY A 54 -0.21 12.06 -23.85
C GLY A 54 -0.20 13.33 -22.97
N TYR A 55 -0.63 13.20 -21.71
CA TYR A 55 -0.74 14.29 -20.75
C TYR A 55 0.56 14.46 -19.95
N ASP A 56 0.89 15.68 -19.51
CA ASP A 56 2.06 15.93 -18.66
C ASP A 56 1.85 15.40 -17.22
N GLU A 57 2.82 14.64 -16.71
CA GLU A 57 2.71 13.99 -15.39
C GLU A 57 2.54 15.01 -14.26
N ILE A 58 3.29 16.12 -14.29
CA ILE A 58 3.28 17.12 -13.22
C ILE A 58 1.94 17.87 -13.22
N GLU A 59 1.44 18.24 -14.40
CA GLU A 59 0.13 18.85 -14.54
C GLU A 59 -0.99 17.91 -14.08
N LEU A 60 -0.93 16.62 -14.42
CA LEU A 60 -1.90 15.63 -13.98
C LEU A 60 -1.90 15.50 -12.46
N LEU A 61 -0.73 15.34 -11.85
CA LEU A 61 -0.59 15.25 -10.40
C LEU A 61 -1.12 16.52 -9.71
N ALA A 62 -0.86 17.71 -10.25
CA ALA A 62 -1.41 18.96 -9.72
C ALA A 62 -2.95 19.00 -9.80
N LYS A 63 -3.55 18.58 -10.93
CA LYS A 63 -5.01 18.48 -11.07
C LYS A 63 -5.61 17.46 -10.09
N ILE A 64 -4.97 16.32 -9.92
CA ILE A 64 -5.37 15.25 -8.99
C ILE A 64 -5.28 15.72 -7.53
N LYS A 65 -4.27 16.52 -7.19
CA LYS A 65 -4.16 17.17 -5.88
C LYS A 65 -5.36 18.08 -5.61
N HIS A 66 -5.68 18.93 -6.58
CA HIS A 66 -6.78 19.90 -6.47
C HIS A 66 -8.16 19.23 -6.45
N SER A 67 -8.33 18.10 -7.13
CA SER A 67 -9.59 17.35 -7.16
C SER A 67 -9.91 16.69 -5.82
N GLY A 68 -8.90 16.31 -5.03
CA GLY A 68 -9.11 15.86 -3.66
C GLY A 68 -8.14 14.82 -3.12
N ILE A 69 -7.27 14.25 -3.95
CA ILE A 69 -6.29 13.26 -3.50
C ILE A 69 -5.30 13.89 -2.54
N ASN A 70 -5.06 13.24 -1.40
CA ASN A 70 -4.22 13.76 -0.34
C ASN A 70 -2.79 13.22 -0.44
N SER A 71 -2.66 11.99 -0.93
CA SER A 71 -1.42 11.22 -0.87
C SER A 71 -1.20 10.42 -2.13
N ILE A 72 0.08 10.15 -2.42
CA ILE A 72 0.47 9.27 -3.53
C ILE A 72 1.16 8.04 -2.94
N ALA A 73 0.74 6.87 -3.42
CA ALA A 73 1.41 5.62 -3.16
C ALA A 73 2.59 5.46 -4.12
N ILE A 74 3.80 5.37 -3.57
CA ILE A 74 5.04 5.14 -4.29
C ILE A 74 5.45 3.69 -4.08
N HIS A 75 5.56 2.97 -5.18
CA HIS A 75 6.02 1.60 -5.21
C HIS A 75 7.55 1.55 -5.23
N GLU A 76 8.11 0.42 -4.79
CA GLU A 76 9.48 0.11 -5.18
C GLU A 76 9.54 0.03 -6.71
N ASP A 77 10.62 0.56 -7.31
CA ASP A 77 10.81 0.48 -8.75
C ASP A 77 10.90 -0.98 -9.19
N SER A 78 10.31 -1.31 -10.33
CA SER A 78 10.52 -2.58 -11.02
C SER A 78 11.32 -2.34 -12.29
N LEU A 79 11.84 -3.42 -12.89
CA LEU A 79 12.47 -3.30 -14.22
C LEU A 79 11.50 -2.72 -15.26
N GLU A 80 10.22 -3.07 -15.15
CA GLU A 80 9.16 -2.54 -16.01
C GLU A 80 8.95 -1.04 -15.79
N SER A 81 8.77 -0.56 -14.54
CA SER A 81 8.53 0.87 -14.28
C SER A 81 9.72 1.74 -14.70
N LEU A 82 10.95 1.26 -14.49
CA LEU A 82 12.18 1.94 -14.89
C LEU A 82 12.36 1.98 -16.41
N THR A 83 11.96 0.91 -17.11
CA THR A 83 12.01 0.86 -18.58
C THR A 83 10.95 1.77 -19.19
N LEU A 84 9.72 1.73 -18.68
CA LEU A 84 8.61 2.59 -19.12
C LEU A 84 8.94 4.07 -18.94
N SER A 85 9.62 4.45 -17.85
CA SER A 85 10.06 5.83 -17.60
C SER A 85 11.38 6.21 -18.29
N GLY A 86 11.99 5.30 -19.06
CA GLY A 86 13.25 5.55 -19.78
C GLY A 86 14.48 5.74 -18.88
N LYS A 87 14.40 5.38 -17.59
CA LYS A 87 15.52 5.48 -16.64
C LYS A 87 16.59 4.42 -16.88
N ILE A 88 16.18 3.26 -17.39
CA ILE A 88 17.06 2.16 -17.79
C ILE A 88 16.73 1.67 -19.19
N LEU A 89 17.69 1.02 -19.83
CA LEU A 89 17.42 0.07 -20.91
C LEU A 89 17.56 -1.34 -20.34
N TYR A 90 16.49 -2.13 -20.47
CA TYR A 90 16.47 -3.53 -20.07
C TYR A 90 16.42 -4.41 -21.31
N PHE A 91 17.30 -5.41 -21.36
CA PHE A 91 17.29 -6.42 -22.41
C PHE A 91 17.32 -7.82 -21.79
N SER A 92 16.27 -8.59 -22.03
CA SER A 92 16.26 -10.03 -21.78
C SER A 92 17.16 -10.79 -22.75
N ASP A 93 17.51 -12.03 -22.41
CA ASP A 93 18.20 -12.95 -23.32
C ASP A 93 17.42 -13.14 -24.63
N LYS A 94 16.08 -13.22 -24.57
CA LYS A 94 15.19 -13.30 -25.74
C LYS A 94 15.31 -12.08 -26.64
N GLU A 95 15.31 -10.87 -26.09
CA GLU A 95 15.41 -9.63 -26.86
C GLU A 95 16.78 -9.47 -27.51
N LEU A 96 17.85 -9.80 -26.79
CA LEU A 96 19.20 -9.82 -27.35
C LEU A 96 19.37 -10.87 -28.44
N ASN A 97 18.75 -12.04 -28.28
CA ASN A 97 18.76 -13.06 -29.33
C ASN A 97 17.99 -12.63 -30.58
N LYS A 98 16.82 -11.96 -30.41
CA LYS A 98 16.09 -11.34 -31.53
C LYS A 98 16.95 -10.26 -32.22
N LEU A 99 17.56 -9.37 -31.43
CA LEU A 99 18.45 -8.33 -31.95
C LEU A 99 19.63 -8.95 -32.71
N ASN A 100 20.32 -9.93 -32.13
CA ASN A 100 21.41 -10.66 -32.77
C ASN A 100 20.96 -11.37 -34.06
N PHE A 101 19.74 -11.90 -34.12
CA PHE A 101 19.19 -12.50 -35.34
C PHE A 101 19.08 -11.46 -36.47
N PHE A 102 18.58 -10.25 -36.19
CA PHE A 102 18.53 -9.15 -37.16
C PHE A 102 19.91 -8.58 -37.50
N LEU A 103 20.82 -8.51 -36.52
CA LEU A 103 22.15 -7.93 -36.67
C LEU A 103 23.18 -8.90 -37.28
N LYS A 104 22.85 -10.17 -37.57
CA LYS A 104 23.76 -11.11 -38.28
C LYS A 104 24.30 -10.57 -39.61
N SER A 105 23.70 -9.52 -40.17
CA SER A 105 24.14 -8.81 -41.38
C SER A 105 25.22 -7.75 -41.13
N ILE A 106 25.51 -7.39 -39.88
CA ILE A 106 26.42 -6.32 -39.47
C ILE A 106 27.36 -6.93 -38.42
N ASP A 107 28.66 -7.02 -38.72
CA ASP A 107 29.66 -7.80 -37.96
C ASP A 107 30.38 -7.10 -36.76
N PRO A 108 29.78 -6.22 -35.90
CA PRO A 108 30.44 -5.75 -34.68
C PRO A 108 30.15 -6.60 -33.42
N PHE A 109 29.10 -7.44 -33.40
CA PHE A 109 28.65 -8.14 -32.18
C PHE A 109 29.05 -9.62 -32.07
N LYS A 110 29.88 -10.15 -32.97
CA LYS A 110 30.34 -11.57 -32.94
C LYS A 110 30.95 -12.03 -31.62
N LYS A 111 31.47 -11.10 -30.80
CA LYS A 111 32.03 -11.39 -29.46
C LYS A 111 31.00 -11.40 -28.32
N PHE A 112 29.79 -10.90 -28.55
CA PHE A 112 28.74 -10.85 -27.54
C PHE A 112 27.80 -12.03 -27.71
N GLN A 113 28.09 -13.12 -27.00
CA GLN A 113 27.23 -14.30 -26.92
C GLN A 113 26.47 -14.22 -25.60
N PRO A 114 25.21 -13.73 -25.58
CA PRO A 114 24.41 -13.75 -24.37
C PRO A 114 24.22 -15.20 -23.92
N SER A 115 24.50 -15.49 -22.64
CA SER A 115 24.23 -16.82 -22.11
C SER A 115 22.73 -16.95 -21.80
N PRO A 116 22.14 -18.15 -21.92
CA PRO A 116 20.75 -18.38 -21.55
C PRO A 116 20.45 -17.91 -20.11
N GLY A 117 19.35 -17.18 -19.94
CA GLY A 117 18.92 -16.66 -18.64
C GLY A 117 19.75 -15.47 -18.10
N GLU A 118 20.58 -14.84 -18.94
CA GLU A 118 21.23 -13.56 -18.62
C GLU A 118 20.44 -12.38 -19.22
N SER A 119 20.04 -11.46 -18.35
CA SER A 119 19.48 -10.16 -18.71
C SER A 119 20.50 -9.05 -18.48
N TYR A 120 20.33 -7.94 -19.19
CA TYR A 120 21.25 -6.83 -19.22
C TYR A 120 20.50 -5.55 -18.92
N ILE A 121 21.02 -4.77 -17.97
CA ILE A 121 20.46 -3.49 -17.55
C ILE A 121 21.50 -2.41 -17.79
N ILE A 122 21.15 -1.38 -18.55
CA ILE A 122 21.99 -0.21 -18.80
C ILE A 122 21.37 1.00 -18.11
N PHE A 123 22.18 1.77 -17.41
CA PHE A 123 21.73 2.88 -16.58
C PHE A 123 22.16 4.21 -17.18
N ASN A 124 21.26 5.19 -17.12
CA ASN A 124 21.56 6.58 -17.47
C ASN A 124 22.10 7.37 -16.26
N ASP A 125 21.76 6.94 -15.04
CA ASP A 125 22.06 7.62 -13.79
C ASP A 125 22.84 6.71 -12.82
N LYS A 126 23.91 7.26 -12.22
CA LYS A 126 24.79 6.51 -11.32
C LYS A 126 24.12 6.14 -9.99
N ASN A 127 23.22 6.99 -9.47
CA ASN A 127 22.51 6.71 -8.23
C ASN A 127 21.50 5.59 -8.42
N ASP A 128 20.79 5.59 -9.57
CA ASP A 128 19.92 4.47 -9.95
C ASP A 128 20.72 3.18 -10.07
N TYR A 129 21.88 3.20 -10.74
CA TYR A 129 22.78 2.04 -10.80
C TYR A 129 23.15 1.50 -9.40
N LEU A 130 23.57 2.37 -8.47
CA LEU A 130 23.99 1.93 -7.13
C LEU A 130 22.83 1.33 -6.34
N ARG A 131 21.69 2.01 -6.29
CA ARG A 131 20.47 1.57 -5.58
C ARG A 131 19.96 0.24 -6.13
N ILE A 132 19.84 0.15 -7.46
CA ILE A 132 19.28 -1.03 -8.13
C ILE A 132 20.25 -2.21 -8.01
N LYS A 133 21.56 -1.97 -8.14
CA LYS A 133 22.58 -3.01 -7.90
C LYS A 133 22.48 -3.58 -6.49
N GLU A 134 22.44 -2.74 -5.46
CA GLU A 134 22.36 -3.20 -4.07
C GLU A 134 21.09 -4.03 -3.82
N ASN A 135 19.93 -3.54 -4.28
CA ASN A 135 18.67 -4.27 -4.16
C ASN A 135 18.67 -5.62 -4.89
N LEU A 136 19.21 -5.67 -6.11
CA LEU A 136 19.36 -6.91 -6.88
C LEU A 136 20.31 -7.88 -6.18
N GLN A 137 21.46 -7.41 -5.67
CA GLN A 137 22.45 -8.26 -5.00
C GLN A 137 21.89 -8.87 -3.70
N ARG A 138 21.11 -8.11 -2.93
CA ARG A 138 20.44 -8.63 -1.73
C ARG A 138 19.40 -9.70 -2.07
N GLN A 139 18.61 -9.48 -3.11
CA GLN A 139 17.52 -10.39 -3.48
C GLN A 139 17.98 -11.61 -4.29
N LEU A 140 19.04 -11.50 -5.08
CA LEU A 140 19.50 -12.58 -5.98
C LEU A 140 20.82 -13.22 -5.53
N GLY A 141 21.61 -12.51 -4.72
CA GLY A 141 23.00 -12.87 -4.41
C GLY A 141 23.98 -12.20 -5.38
N GLU A 142 25.19 -11.90 -4.87
CA GLU A 142 26.23 -11.20 -5.62
C GLU A 142 26.69 -11.95 -6.88
N ASP A 143 26.69 -13.29 -6.84
CA ASP A 143 27.13 -14.11 -7.98
C ASP A 143 26.27 -13.95 -9.23
N LEU A 144 24.98 -13.65 -9.04
CA LEU A 144 23.99 -13.49 -10.09
C LEU A 144 23.91 -12.06 -10.63
N VAL A 145 24.61 -11.09 -10.00
CA VAL A 145 24.55 -9.67 -10.36
C VAL A 145 25.97 -9.13 -10.52
N ARG A 146 26.41 -9.00 -11.77
CA ARG A 146 27.78 -8.60 -12.11
C ARG A 146 27.79 -7.29 -12.88
N ASN A 147 28.86 -6.51 -12.74
CA ASN A 147 29.03 -5.32 -13.57
C ASN A 147 29.23 -5.72 -15.04
N LEU A 148 28.61 -4.96 -15.94
CA LEU A 148 28.91 -5.06 -17.36
C LEU A 148 30.25 -4.37 -17.63
N GLY A 149 31.24 -5.14 -18.11
CA GLY A 149 32.61 -4.65 -18.35
C GLY A 149 32.86 -4.13 -19.77
N PHE A 150 31.82 -3.81 -20.54
CA PHE A 150 31.94 -3.41 -21.93
C PHE A 150 30.96 -2.27 -22.20
N LEU A 151 31.42 -1.21 -22.87
CA LEU A 151 30.72 0.05 -23.23
C LEU A 151 31.02 1.25 -22.30
N PRO A 152 30.89 2.51 -22.79
CA PRO A 152 31.06 3.71 -21.97
C PRO A 152 29.95 3.92 -20.92
N TYR A 153 28.95 3.03 -20.88
CA TYR A 153 27.79 3.11 -20.00
C TYR A 153 27.95 2.18 -18.80
N VAL A 154 27.40 2.58 -17.66
CA VAL A 154 27.34 1.72 -16.47
C VAL A 154 26.20 0.72 -16.66
N GLY A 155 26.50 -0.57 -16.51
CA GLY A 155 25.53 -1.63 -16.70
C GLY A 155 25.67 -2.78 -15.72
N LEU A 156 24.61 -3.57 -15.61
CA LEU A 156 24.57 -4.82 -14.88
C LEU A 156 24.24 -5.97 -15.82
N LYS A 157 24.90 -7.09 -15.58
CA LYS A 157 24.51 -8.41 -16.09
C LYS A 157 23.87 -9.17 -14.94
N VAL A 158 22.63 -9.58 -15.14
CA VAL A 158 21.79 -10.22 -14.10
C VAL A 158 21.33 -11.58 -14.59
N LYS A 159 21.47 -12.61 -13.76
CA LYS A 159 21.00 -13.95 -14.10
C LYS A 159 19.71 -14.29 -13.35
N GLY A 160 18.66 -14.65 -14.08
CA GLY A 160 17.35 -14.98 -13.51
C GLY A 160 16.28 -15.18 -14.59
N SER A 161 15.17 -15.82 -14.23
CA SER A 161 14.02 -15.88 -15.13
C SER A 161 13.36 -14.51 -15.25
N GLU A 162 12.80 -14.21 -16.41
CA GLU A 162 12.08 -12.96 -16.69
C GLU A 162 10.98 -12.69 -15.67
N GLU A 163 10.19 -13.72 -15.33
CA GLU A 163 9.14 -13.66 -14.31
C GLU A 163 9.70 -13.30 -12.92
N LYS A 164 10.79 -13.95 -12.49
CA LYS A 164 11.42 -13.65 -11.20
C LYS A 164 11.97 -12.23 -11.16
N LEU A 165 12.59 -11.77 -12.25
CA LEU A 165 13.17 -10.43 -12.33
C LEU A 165 12.10 -9.34 -12.38
N ALA A 166 10.98 -9.59 -13.06
CA ALA A 166 9.83 -8.68 -13.08
C ALA A 166 9.19 -8.51 -11.69
N ASP A 167 9.26 -9.53 -10.84
CA ASP A 167 8.71 -9.49 -9.48
C ASP A 167 9.65 -8.80 -8.45
N LEU A 168 10.88 -8.42 -8.78
CA LEU A 168 11.76 -7.78 -7.79
C LEU A 168 11.39 -6.31 -7.53
N GLY A 169 11.49 -5.89 -6.27
CA GLY A 169 11.43 -4.48 -5.87
C GLY A 169 12.84 -3.88 -5.81
N LEU A 170 13.08 -2.76 -6.47
CA LEU A 170 14.42 -2.19 -6.67
C LEU A 170 14.62 -0.90 -5.85
N GLY A 171 13.98 -0.83 -4.68
CA GLY A 171 13.99 0.33 -3.80
C GLY A 171 13.13 1.49 -4.33
N PHE A 172 13.07 2.59 -3.58
CA PHE A 172 12.26 3.75 -3.96
C PHE A 172 13.07 4.81 -4.74
N SER A 173 12.48 5.37 -5.79
CA SER A 173 13.06 6.52 -6.51
C SER A 173 13.02 7.77 -5.63
N GLU A 174 14.18 8.26 -5.20
CA GLU A 174 14.30 9.49 -4.40
C GLU A 174 13.71 10.70 -5.15
N LYS A 175 13.89 10.75 -6.48
CA LYS A 175 13.32 11.78 -7.37
C LYS A 175 11.79 11.75 -7.36
N ASP A 176 11.19 10.56 -7.32
CA ASP A 176 9.72 10.42 -7.32
C ASP A 176 9.14 10.84 -5.96
N VAL A 177 9.83 10.49 -4.87
CA VAL A 177 9.45 10.95 -3.52
C VAL A 177 9.52 12.47 -3.43
N GLU A 178 10.59 13.07 -3.94
CA GLU A 178 10.76 14.52 -3.96
C GLU A 178 9.68 15.21 -4.81
N LEU A 179 9.40 14.70 -6.02
CA LEU A 179 8.31 15.18 -6.88
C LEU A 179 6.96 15.21 -6.15
N VAL A 180 6.57 14.07 -5.56
CA VAL A 180 5.30 13.92 -4.85
C VAL A 180 5.21 14.91 -3.68
N LYS A 181 6.30 15.07 -2.92
CA LYS A 181 6.34 16.00 -1.78
C LYS A 181 6.30 17.46 -2.21
N ASN A 182 7.03 17.83 -3.27
CA ASN A 182 7.05 19.19 -3.80
C ASN A 182 5.67 19.63 -4.31
N LEU A 183 4.86 18.68 -4.77
CA LEU A 183 3.44 18.90 -5.10
C LEU A 183 2.49 18.88 -3.88
N GLY A 184 3.03 18.79 -2.67
CA GLY A 184 2.29 18.87 -1.41
C GLY A 184 1.50 17.62 -1.04
N PHE A 185 1.74 16.48 -1.70
CA PHE A 185 1.16 15.20 -1.30
C PHE A 185 1.84 14.63 -0.06
N GLN A 186 1.10 13.86 0.73
CA GLN A 186 1.74 12.91 1.63
C GLN A 186 2.22 11.70 0.84
N VAL A 187 3.20 10.99 1.37
CA VAL A 187 3.78 9.80 0.73
C VAL A 187 3.30 8.56 1.46
N ILE A 188 2.80 7.57 0.71
CA ILE A 188 2.64 6.20 1.21
C ILE A 188 3.63 5.32 0.46
N LEU A 189 4.46 4.58 1.19
CA LEU A 189 5.41 3.66 0.57
C LEU A 189 4.79 2.27 0.43
N ARG A 190 5.03 1.63 -0.71
CA ARG A 190 4.62 0.24 -0.95
C ARG A 190 5.82 -0.68 -0.96
N LEU A 191 6.08 -1.27 0.20
CA LEU A 191 7.19 -2.19 0.39
C LEU A 191 6.83 -3.58 -0.12
N LYS A 192 7.72 -4.16 -0.91
CA LYS A 192 7.58 -5.49 -1.47
C LYS A 192 8.38 -6.52 -0.67
N ASN A 193 7.77 -7.68 -0.46
CA ASN A 193 8.44 -8.83 0.15
C ASN A 193 9.16 -9.68 -0.91
N PHE A 194 10.14 -10.48 -0.51
CA PHE A 194 10.76 -11.48 -1.38
C PHE A 194 11.06 -12.78 -0.60
N PRO A 195 11.11 -13.96 -1.25
CA PRO A 195 11.02 -15.24 -0.55
C PRO A 195 12.14 -15.55 0.46
N GLN A 196 13.37 -15.11 0.19
CA GLN A 196 14.57 -15.37 1.01
C GLN A 196 14.95 -14.20 1.92
N ILE A 197 13.99 -13.36 2.29
CA ILE A 197 14.24 -12.19 3.13
C ILE A 197 14.70 -12.57 4.55
N ASN A 198 15.71 -11.88 5.06
CA ASN A 198 16.20 -11.97 6.46
C ASN A 198 16.00 -10.64 7.21
N LYS A 199 16.44 -10.56 8.46
CA LYS A 199 16.28 -9.34 9.28
C LYS A 199 17.07 -8.17 8.71
N GLU A 200 18.30 -8.40 8.26
CA GLU A 200 19.17 -7.38 7.69
C GLU A 200 18.57 -6.74 6.44
N ASP A 201 17.86 -7.52 5.62
CA ASP A 201 17.16 -7.04 4.43
C ASP A 201 15.88 -6.24 4.78
N ILE A 202 15.19 -6.61 5.86
CA ILE A 202 14.06 -5.84 6.40
C ILE A 202 14.58 -4.49 6.90
N GLU A 203 15.62 -4.49 7.74
CA GLU A 203 16.26 -3.27 8.24
C GLU A 203 16.74 -2.37 7.08
N PHE A 204 17.32 -2.97 6.03
CA PHE A 204 17.71 -2.26 4.82
C PHE A 204 16.52 -1.57 4.13
N LYS A 205 15.39 -2.25 3.93
CA LYS A 205 14.19 -1.65 3.33
C LYS A 205 13.59 -0.53 4.19
N PHE A 206 13.65 -0.63 5.52
CA PHE A 206 13.25 0.47 6.41
C PHE A 206 14.23 1.65 6.34
N LYS A 207 15.53 1.38 6.23
CA LYS A 207 16.55 2.42 6.01
C LYS A 207 16.35 3.14 4.67
N GLU A 208 15.96 2.43 3.61
CA GLU A 208 15.59 3.07 2.34
C GLU A 208 14.32 3.92 2.51
N SER A 209 13.35 3.44 3.27
CA SER A 209 12.11 4.16 3.59
C SER A 209 12.39 5.46 4.35
N ASP A 210 13.39 5.51 5.23
CA ASP A 210 13.80 6.72 5.96
C ASP A 210 14.22 7.87 5.03
N LYS A 211 14.80 7.55 3.86
CA LYS A 211 15.17 8.55 2.86
C LYS A 211 13.95 9.30 2.32
N ALA A 212 12.78 8.67 2.36
CA ALA A 212 11.53 9.31 2.03
C ALA A 212 11.05 10.29 3.11
N GLY A 213 11.80 10.53 4.17
CA GLY A 213 11.46 11.44 5.27
C GLY A 213 10.13 11.08 5.93
N LYS A 214 9.35 12.09 6.32
CA LYS A 214 8.02 11.85 6.91
C LYS A 214 7.06 11.27 5.87
N ILE A 215 6.59 10.05 6.12
CA ILE A 215 5.57 9.35 5.33
C ILE A 215 4.22 9.31 6.07
N SER A 216 3.14 9.16 5.33
CA SER A 216 1.80 8.96 5.90
C SER A 216 1.63 7.56 6.46
N GLY A 217 2.19 6.57 5.76
CA GLY A 217 2.20 5.17 6.16
C GLY A 217 2.80 4.23 5.10
N ILE A 218 2.72 2.93 5.37
CA ILE A 218 3.21 1.85 4.52
C ILE A 218 2.02 0.98 4.08
N ILE A 219 1.98 0.54 2.82
CA ILE A 219 1.04 -0.49 2.37
C ILE A 219 1.82 -1.57 1.63
N PHE A 220 1.98 -2.74 2.24
CA PHE A 220 2.73 -3.85 1.64
C PHE A 220 2.18 -4.23 0.27
N GLU A 221 3.09 -4.54 -0.65
CA GLU A 221 2.80 -4.90 -2.04
C GLU A 221 2.77 -6.42 -2.25
N GLY A 222 1.92 -6.87 -3.17
CA GLY A 222 1.79 -8.28 -3.53
C GLY A 222 1.00 -9.11 -2.52
N GLU A 223 1.14 -10.44 -2.61
CA GLU A 223 0.38 -11.40 -1.81
C GLU A 223 0.89 -11.60 -0.38
N THR A 224 2.08 -11.10 -0.06
CA THR A 224 2.75 -11.35 1.22
C THR A 224 3.25 -10.06 1.83
N VAL A 225 3.18 -9.94 3.15
CA VAL A 225 3.78 -8.80 3.85
C VAL A 225 5.28 -8.98 4.01
N LEU A 226 5.99 -7.88 4.21
CA LEU A 226 7.43 -7.87 4.43
C LEU A 226 7.81 -8.75 5.63
N GLY A 227 8.67 -9.76 5.38
CA GLY A 227 9.14 -10.71 6.38
C GLY A 227 8.46 -12.09 6.32
N TYR A 228 7.38 -12.25 5.57
CA TYR A 228 6.81 -13.59 5.31
C TYR A 228 7.81 -14.47 4.51
N PRO A 229 7.92 -15.79 4.77
CA PRO A 229 7.10 -16.62 5.66
C PRO A 229 7.57 -16.73 7.11
N SER A 230 8.71 -16.15 7.47
CA SER A 230 9.28 -16.30 8.81
C SER A 230 8.47 -15.50 9.84
N LYS A 231 7.91 -16.19 10.85
CA LYS A 231 7.19 -15.53 11.95
C LYS A 231 8.07 -14.55 12.71
N GLU A 232 9.35 -14.87 12.88
CA GLU A 232 10.32 -13.99 13.54
C GLU A 232 10.53 -12.70 12.73
N ASN A 233 10.67 -12.82 11.41
CA ASN A 233 10.80 -11.67 10.52
C ASN A 233 9.52 -10.82 10.48
N LEU A 234 8.34 -11.43 10.52
CA LEU A 234 7.06 -10.70 10.63
C LEU A 234 6.96 -9.89 11.94
N ILE A 235 7.40 -10.48 13.06
CA ILE A 235 7.47 -9.78 14.35
C ILE A 235 8.47 -8.62 14.25
N HIS A 236 9.63 -8.86 13.66
CA HIS A 236 10.65 -7.83 13.48
C HIS A 236 10.16 -6.65 12.60
N THR A 237 9.46 -6.93 11.50
CA THR A 237 8.78 -5.89 10.70
C THR A 237 7.82 -5.07 11.57
N ALA A 238 7.02 -5.72 12.43
CA ALA A 238 6.09 -5.02 13.32
C ALA A 238 6.81 -4.17 14.39
N GLU A 239 7.95 -4.62 14.90
CA GLU A 239 8.79 -3.86 15.81
C GLU A 239 9.34 -2.59 15.13
N LEU A 240 9.84 -2.71 13.90
CA LEU A 240 10.33 -1.56 13.14
C LEU A 240 9.23 -0.55 12.83
N LEU A 241 8.01 -1.01 12.49
CA LEU A 241 6.85 -0.12 12.32
C LEU A 241 6.58 0.69 13.60
N LYS A 242 6.64 0.05 14.78
CA LYS A 242 6.46 0.71 16.08
C LYS A 242 7.56 1.71 16.40
N ILE A 243 8.82 1.30 16.24
CA ILE A 243 9.99 2.16 16.51
C ILE A 243 9.95 3.42 15.63
N LYS A 244 9.54 3.27 14.37
CA LYS A 244 9.45 4.37 13.40
C LYS A 244 8.13 5.13 13.46
N GLU A 245 7.16 4.65 14.24
CA GLU A 245 5.78 5.15 14.30
C GLU A 245 5.13 5.24 12.91
N TYR A 246 5.38 4.24 12.06
CA TYR A 246 4.85 4.17 10.71
C TYR A 246 3.49 3.46 10.70
N PRO A 247 2.38 4.16 10.40
CA PRO A 247 1.10 3.50 10.19
C PRO A 247 1.20 2.53 9.02
N PHE A 248 0.48 1.42 9.07
CA PHE A 248 0.45 0.47 7.95
C PHE A 248 -0.97 0.08 7.56
N GLY A 249 -1.14 -0.17 6.26
CA GLY A 249 -2.40 -0.49 5.66
C GLY A 249 -2.72 -1.98 5.70
N ILE A 250 -3.92 -2.33 6.16
CA ILE A 250 -4.53 -3.66 6.01
C ILE A 250 -5.56 -3.58 4.90
N ILE A 251 -5.26 -4.20 3.75
CA ILE A 251 -6.15 -4.20 2.58
C ILE A 251 -7.29 -5.19 2.80
N GLU A 252 -8.53 -4.68 2.78
CA GLU A 252 -9.72 -5.52 2.90
C GLU A 252 -9.81 -6.54 1.76
N PHE A 253 -10.14 -7.78 2.11
CA PHE A 253 -10.37 -8.89 1.18
C PHE A 253 -9.14 -9.35 0.38
N ALA A 254 -7.96 -8.77 0.59
CA ALA A 254 -6.73 -9.16 -0.11
C ALA A 254 -6.13 -10.48 0.39
N GLY A 255 -6.41 -10.89 1.64
CA GLY A 255 -5.86 -12.13 2.20
C GLY A 255 -4.34 -12.17 2.26
N GLN A 256 -3.68 -11.01 2.38
CA GLN A 256 -2.22 -10.89 2.31
C GLN A 256 -1.54 -11.71 3.41
N LYS A 257 -0.71 -12.70 3.02
CA LYS A 257 -0.11 -13.66 3.94
C LYS A 257 0.82 -12.93 4.92
N GLY A 258 0.68 -13.25 6.20
CA GLY A 258 1.46 -12.66 7.30
C GLY A 258 0.90 -11.37 7.91
N ILE A 259 -0.08 -10.72 7.28
CA ILE A 259 -0.62 -9.42 7.77
C ILE A 259 -1.22 -9.53 9.17
N GLU A 260 -1.86 -10.64 9.52
CA GLU A 260 -2.46 -10.85 10.84
C GLU A 260 -1.41 -10.84 11.96
N THR A 261 -0.22 -11.40 11.70
CA THR A 261 0.87 -11.39 12.68
C THR A 261 1.38 -9.96 12.91
N VAL A 262 1.59 -9.21 11.83
CA VAL A 262 2.01 -7.79 11.92
C VAL A 262 0.93 -6.95 12.62
N ALA A 263 -0.34 -7.15 12.24
CA ALA A 263 -1.49 -6.47 12.82
C ALA A 263 -1.69 -6.74 14.31
N HIS A 264 -1.45 -7.97 14.75
CA HIS A 264 -1.51 -8.31 16.16
C HIS A 264 -0.38 -7.64 16.97
N GLN A 265 0.82 -7.50 16.38
CA GLN A 265 2.00 -6.97 17.07
C GLN A 265 2.11 -5.44 17.08
N ALA A 266 1.45 -4.77 16.14
CA ALA A 266 1.46 -3.31 15.98
C ALA A 266 0.03 -2.75 15.73
N SER A 267 -0.95 -3.27 16.46
CA SER A 267 -2.39 -2.97 16.25
C SER A 267 -2.74 -1.48 16.28
N GLU A 268 -1.99 -0.71 17.07
CA GLU A 268 -2.11 0.74 17.25
C GLU A 268 -1.69 1.55 16.02
N LEU A 269 -0.98 0.93 15.06
CA LEU A 269 -0.55 1.55 13.80
C LEU A 269 -1.36 1.04 12.60
N ALA A 270 -2.24 0.06 12.80
CA ALA A 270 -3.02 -0.55 11.74
C ALA A 270 -4.14 0.36 11.23
N VAL A 271 -4.20 0.54 9.91
CA VAL A 271 -5.24 1.33 9.23
C VAL A 271 -5.90 0.48 8.16
N ARG A 272 -7.23 0.41 8.15
CA ARG A 272 -7.97 -0.33 7.11
C ARG A 272 -7.93 0.42 5.79
N VAL A 273 -7.55 -0.31 4.73
CA VAL A 273 -7.45 0.15 3.35
C VAL A 273 -8.53 -0.54 2.52
N HIS A 274 -9.23 0.23 1.71
CA HIS A 274 -10.08 -0.33 0.65
C HIS A 274 -9.47 0.00 -0.71
N SER A 275 -9.48 -0.99 -1.60
CA SER A 275 -9.17 -0.86 -3.03
C SER A 275 -10.23 -1.62 -3.80
N ILE A 276 -10.65 -1.08 -4.94
CA ILE A 276 -11.38 -1.84 -5.98
C ILE A 276 -10.31 -2.47 -6.89
N THR A 277 -10.50 -3.71 -7.35
CA THR A 277 -9.46 -4.40 -8.15
C THR A 277 -9.40 -3.83 -9.58
N LYS A 278 -8.31 -4.09 -10.32
CA LYS A 278 -8.16 -3.59 -11.69
C LYS A 278 -9.26 -4.15 -12.59
N GLU A 279 -9.54 -5.44 -12.47
CA GLU A 279 -10.55 -6.17 -13.23
C GLU A 279 -11.95 -5.61 -12.98
N GLU A 280 -12.26 -5.26 -11.73
CA GLU A 280 -13.55 -4.68 -11.40
C GLU A 280 -13.67 -3.23 -11.87
N MET A 281 -12.59 -2.44 -11.82
CA MET A 281 -12.55 -1.08 -12.34
C MET A 281 -12.87 -1.01 -13.85
N GLU A 282 -12.66 -2.09 -14.60
CA GLU A 282 -13.01 -2.16 -16.03
C GLU A 282 -14.52 -2.22 -16.30
N ILE A 283 -15.32 -2.68 -15.33
CA ILE A 283 -16.76 -2.94 -15.52
C ILE A 283 -17.66 -2.16 -14.57
N ILE A 284 -17.15 -1.69 -13.44
CA ILE A 284 -17.94 -0.95 -12.45
C ILE A 284 -18.24 0.46 -12.96
N SER A 285 -19.47 0.94 -12.73
CA SER A 285 -19.79 2.35 -13.00
C SER A 285 -19.22 3.26 -11.92
N LYS A 286 -18.86 4.50 -12.29
CA LYS A 286 -18.39 5.53 -11.35
C LYS A 286 -19.33 5.70 -10.16
N GLN A 287 -20.64 5.71 -10.40
CA GLN A 287 -21.65 5.82 -9.33
C GLN A 287 -21.55 4.65 -8.33
N LYS A 288 -21.53 3.40 -8.82
CA LYS A 288 -21.41 2.21 -7.96
C LYS A 288 -20.09 2.20 -7.18
N ALA A 289 -19.01 2.64 -7.81
CA ALA A 289 -17.71 2.79 -7.14
C ALA A 289 -17.80 3.84 -6.02
N THR A 290 -18.37 5.02 -6.28
CA THR A 290 -18.59 6.07 -5.27
C THR A 290 -19.42 5.57 -4.09
N GLU A 291 -20.57 4.93 -4.33
CA GLU A 291 -21.42 4.36 -3.27
C GLU A 291 -20.62 3.38 -2.39
N ARG A 292 -19.79 2.56 -3.02
CA ARG A 292 -18.93 1.60 -2.31
C ARG A 292 -17.89 2.28 -1.43
N TRP A 293 -17.25 3.36 -1.89
CA TRP A 293 -16.32 4.15 -1.08
C TRP A 293 -17.02 4.69 0.17
N ILE A 294 -18.21 5.27 0.02
CA ILE A 294 -18.96 5.82 1.17
C ILE A 294 -19.33 4.73 2.18
N ARG A 295 -19.76 3.56 1.70
CA ARG A 295 -20.02 2.40 2.58
C ARG A 295 -18.74 1.90 3.26
N ALA A 296 -17.60 1.92 2.58
CA ALA A 296 -16.30 1.57 3.17
C ALA A 296 -15.97 2.45 4.40
N ALA A 297 -16.17 3.77 4.28
CA ALA A 297 -15.95 4.68 5.40
C ALA A 297 -16.98 4.51 6.53
N LYS A 298 -18.28 4.42 6.20
CA LYS A 298 -19.39 4.37 7.16
C LYS A 298 -19.51 3.04 7.89
N GLU A 299 -19.60 1.95 7.13
CA GLU A 299 -19.94 0.62 7.65
C GLU A 299 -18.69 -0.14 8.10
N ARG A 300 -17.59 0.00 7.36
CA ARG A 300 -16.38 -0.83 7.51
C ARG A 300 -15.21 -0.10 8.16
N LYS A 301 -15.40 1.15 8.59
CA LYS A 301 -14.36 1.93 9.30
C LYS A 301 -13.04 2.06 8.51
N VAL A 302 -13.11 2.05 7.18
CA VAL A 302 -11.95 2.25 6.30
C VAL A 302 -11.50 3.70 6.36
N ARG A 303 -10.19 3.94 6.47
CA ARG A 303 -9.62 5.29 6.52
C ARG A 303 -8.58 5.58 5.46
N ILE A 304 -8.19 4.59 4.66
CA ILE A 304 -7.42 4.80 3.44
C ILE A 304 -8.23 4.29 2.26
N PHE A 305 -8.54 5.17 1.31
CA PHE A 305 -9.10 4.80 0.02
C PHE A 305 -7.98 4.76 -0.99
N TYR A 306 -7.60 3.56 -1.41
CA TYR A 306 -6.65 3.33 -2.48
C TYR A 306 -7.41 3.34 -3.80
N ILE A 307 -7.55 4.54 -4.37
CA ILE A 307 -8.36 4.79 -5.56
C ILE A 307 -7.51 4.51 -6.79
N LYS A 308 -7.99 3.60 -7.64
CA LYS A 308 -7.44 3.37 -8.98
C LYS A 308 -8.14 4.30 -9.98
N PRO A 309 -7.42 4.87 -10.96
CA PRO A 309 -8.07 5.60 -12.04
C PRO A 309 -8.87 4.65 -12.94
N PHE A 310 -9.92 5.16 -13.56
CA PHE A 310 -10.51 4.53 -14.74
C PHE A 310 -9.56 4.71 -15.93
N MET A 311 -9.32 3.63 -16.68
CA MET A 311 -8.43 3.64 -17.86
C MET A 311 -9.19 3.67 -19.19
N LYS A 312 -10.53 3.65 -19.15
CA LYS A 312 -11.40 3.68 -20.32
C LYS A 312 -12.50 4.72 -20.11
N SER A 313 -12.77 5.52 -21.12
CA SER A 313 -13.90 6.46 -21.16
C SER A 313 -14.39 6.65 -22.60
N ASN A 314 -15.66 7.02 -22.75
CA ASN A 314 -16.26 7.44 -24.02
C ASN A 314 -16.11 8.96 -24.27
N SER A 315 -15.52 9.69 -23.31
CA SER A 315 -15.32 11.14 -23.32
C SER A 315 -13.86 11.47 -22.99
N ASN A 316 -13.60 12.57 -22.27
CA ASN A 316 -12.26 12.92 -21.82
C ASN A 316 -11.89 12.13 -20.55
N LEU A 317 -10.94 11.21 -20.65
CA LEU A 317 -10.57 10.29 -19.57
C LEU A 317 -10.00 11.00 -18.33
N ILE A 318 -9.22 12.06 -18.53
CA ILE A 318 -8.62 12.84 -17.44
C ILE A 318 -9.71 13.59 -16.65
N GLU A 319 -10.56 14.35 -17.34
CA GLU A 319 -11.63 15.13 -16.70
C GLU A 319 -12.66 14.21 -16.02
N ASP A 320 -12.91 13.04 -16.59
CA ASP A 320 -13.74 12.00 -16.03
C ASP A 320 -13.23 11.47 -14.69
N ASN A 321 -11.92 11.21 -14.58
CA ASN A 321 -11.28 10.80 -13.34
C ASN A 321 -11.27 11.94 -12.30
N ILE A 322 -11.02 13.18 -12.74
CA ILE A 322 -11.09 14.36 -11.88
C ILE A 322 -12.49 14.53 -11.28
N SER A 323 -13.53 14.40 -12.10
CA SER A 323 -14.93 14.46 -11.68
C SER A 323 -15.24 13.35 -10.67
N TYR A 324 -14.83 12.11 -10.96
CA TYR A 324 -15.00 10.97 -10.06
C TYR A 324 -14.38 11.21 -8.67
N ILE A 325 -13.15 11.73 -8.60
CA ILE A 325 -12.49 12.05 -7.33
C ILE A 325 -13.23 13.15 -6.56
N LYS A 326 -13.69 14.20 -7.26
CA LYS A 326 -14.49 15.28 -6.65
C LYS A 326 -15.77 14.74 -6.04
N THR A 327 -16.50 13.87 -6.76
CA THR A 327 -17.71 13.24 -6.24
C THR A 327 -17.43 12.42 -4.97
N ILE A 328 -16.36 11.62 -4.93
CA ILE A 328 -15.99 10.88 -3.71
C ILE A 328 -15.77 11.83 -2.53
N LYS A 329 -15.01 12.91 -2.75
CA LYS A 329 -14.70 13.91 -1.71
C LYS A 329 -15.96 14.63 -1.22
N GLU A 330 -16.86 15.00 -2.12
CA GLU A 330 -18.12 15.67 -1.81
C GLU A 330 -19.05 14.75 -1.00
N GLU A 331 -19.22 13.51 -1.44
CA GLU A 331 -20.05 12.50 -0.77
C GLU A 331 -19.50 12.13 0.62
N LEU A 332 -18.17 12.07 0.79
CA LEU A 332 -17.53 11.94 2.10
C LEU A 332 -17.86 13.12 3.00
N LYS A 333 -17.79 14.35 2.48
CA LYS A 333 -18.11 15.57 3.23
C LYS A 333 -19.58 15.61 3.66
N VAL A 334 -20.51 15.29 2.77
CA VAL A 334 -21.95 15.17 3.06
C VAL A 334 -22.19 14.10 4.14
N SER A 335 -21.41 13.03 4.10
CA SER A 335 -21.43 11.94 5.07
C SER A 335 -20.75 12.27 6.42
N GLY A 336 -20.28 13.51 6.62
CA GLY A 336 -19.66 13.97 7.85
C GLY A 336 -18.19 13.60 8.01
N PHE A 337 -17.52 13.12 6.97
CA PHE A 337 -16.09 12.83 6.95
C PHE A 337 -15.28 14.02 6.45
N LYS A 338 -13.99 14.05 6.80
CA LYS A 338 -13.01 15.00 6.26
C LYS A 338 -11.93 14.23 5.52
N THR A 339 -11.36 14.83 4.48
CA THR A 339 -10.19 14.25 3.80
C THR A 339 -8.88 14.78 4.39
N GLY A 340 -7.82 13.98 4.34
CA GLY A 340 -6.50 14.30 4.88
C GLY A 340 -5.79 13.03 5.34
N ARG A 341 -4.74 13.16 6.16
CA ARG A 341 -4.02 11.99 6.71
C ARG A 341 -4.99 11.05 7.43
N ALA A 342 -4.88 9.75 7.21
CA ALA A 342 -5.80 8.77 7.76
C ALA A 342 -5.81 8.87 9.28
N SER A 343 -7.00 8.96 9.87
CA SER A 343 -7.12 8.84 11.32
C SER A 343 -6.73 7.42 11.74
N ILE A 344 -5.96 7.33 12.80
CA ILE A 344 -5.61 6.07 13.47
C ILE A 344 -6.50 5.96 14.70
N LEU A 345 -7.03 4.77 14.99
CA LEU A 345 -7.76 4.54 16.22
C LEU A 345 -6.76 4.59 17.37
N SER A 346 -6.65 5.77 18.01
CA SER A 346 -5.89 5.93 19.24
C SER A 346 -6.53 5.04 20.30
N THR A 347 -5.91 3.90 20.59
CA THR A 347 -6.37 2.82 21.47
C THR A 347 -7.68 2.15 21.03
N ILE A 348 -7.62 0.83 20.79
CA ILE A 348 -8.81 -0.01 20.89
C ILE A 348 -9.25 0.11 22.34
N TYR A 349 -10.29 0.89 22.63
CA TYR A 349 -10.91 0.91 23.95
C TYR A 349 -11.36 -0.52 24.25
N GLN A 350 -10.54 -1.24 25.01
CA GLN A 350 -10.87 -2.58 25.48
C GLN A 350 -11.78 -2.39 26.67
N GLU A 351 -13.03 -2.83 26.53
CA GLU A 351 -13.98 -2.76 27.61
C GLU A 351 -13.43 -3.53 28.83
N PRO A 352 -13.37 -2.90 30.01
CA PRO A 352 -12.99 -3.59 31.23
C PRO A 352 -13.81 -4.88 31.38
N LYS A 353 -13.14 -6.02 31.64
CA LYS A 353 -13.81 -7.33 31.77
C LYS A 353 -14.98 -7.31 32.77
N ILE A 354 -14.92 -6.42 33.76
CA ILE A 354 -16.01 -6.20 34.72
C ILE A 354 -17.30 -5.69 34.07
N PHE A 355 -17.22 -4.81 33.06
CA PHE A 355 -18.42 -4.34 32.35
C PHE A 355 -19.06 -5.45 31.53
N ILE A 356 -18.25 -6.32 30.90
CA ILE A 356 -18.75 -7.51 30.20
C ILE A 356 -19.45 -8.45 31.21
N LEU A 357 -18.85 -8.70 32.37
CA LEU A 357 -19.45 -9.51 33.43
C LEU A 357 -20.80 -8.92 33.90
N LEU A 358 -20.88 -7.60 34.09
CA LEU A 358 -22.11 -6.92 34.48
C LEU A 358 -23.22 -7.05 33.42
N LEU A 359 -22.88 -6.98 32.13
CA LEU A 359 -23.83 -7.23 31.04
C LEU A 359 -24.37 -8.66 31.08
N ILE A 360 -23.50 -9.66 31.27
CA ILE A 360 -23.91 -11.07 31.38
C ILE A 360 -24.86 -11.27 32.57
N LEU A 361 -24.50 -10.72 33.74
CA LEU A 361 -25.34 -10.81 34.94
C LEU A 361 -26.70 -10.14 34.76
N GLY A 362 -26.75 -9.00 34.04
CA GLY A 362 -28.01 -8.32 33.69
C GLY A 362 -28.91 -9.16 32.79
N VAL A 363 -28.36 -9.79 31.74
CA VAL A 363 -29.11 -10.66 30.82
C VAL A 363 -29.65 -11.89 31.55
N ILE A 364 -28.82 -12.56 32.38
CA ILE A 364 -29.25 -13.69 33.21
C ILE A 364 -30.38 -13.25 34.16
N SER A 365 -30.23 -12.07 34.78
CA SER A 365 -31.24 -11.55 35.69
C SER A 365 -32.58 -11.25 35.02
N GLY A 366 -32.54 -10.72 33.78
CA GLY A 366 -33.74 -10.51 32.97
C GLY A 366 -34.41 -11.83 32.58
N GLY A 367 -33.63 -12.83 32.18
CA GLY A 367 -34.14 -14.17 31.86
C GLY A 367 -34.74 -14.92 33.05
N LEU A 368 -34.29 -14.66 34.27
CA LEU A 368 -34.85 -15.24 35.50
C LEU A 368 -36.12 -14.53 36.01
N ILE A 369 -36.39 -13.31 35.51
CA ILE A 369 -37.58 -12.51 35.87
C ILE A 369 -38.77 -12.83 34.95
N LEU A 370 -38.49 -13.12 33.67
CA LEU A 370 -39.47 -13.60 32.69
C LEU A 370 -39.94 -15.01 33.03
#